data_AF-A0A081BSI4-F1
#
_entry.id   AF-A0A081BSI4-F1
#
_cell.length_a   1.000
_cell.length_b   1.000
_cell.length_c   1.000
_cell.angle_alpha   90.00
_cell.angle_beta   90.00
_cell.angle_gamma   90.00
#
_symmetry.space_group_name_H-M   'P 1'
#
loop_
_entity.id
_entity.type
_entity.pdbx_description
1 polymer ?
#
loop_
_entity_poly.entity_id
_entity_poly.type
_entity_poly.pdbx_seq_one_letter_code
_entity_poly.pdbx_strand_id
1 'polypeptide(L)' 'MISFIGVVSLSLGIFNLLPIPVLDGGHIFLLLVEFLSRKPLSMKRRELAQKIGLLILIPLIIFIFYNDITRLLGW' A
#
# COMPACT_ATOMS: atom_id res chain seq x y z
N MET A 1 -26.49 -6.55 -2.34
CA MET A 1 -25.65 -5.34 -2.43
C MET A 1 -24.81 -5.10 -1.18
N ILE A 2 -25.40 -5.10 0.03
CA ILE A 2 -24.65 -4.87 1.28
C ILE A 2 -23.48 -5.85 1.46
N SER A 3 -23.70 -7.14 1.16
CA SER A 3 -22.66 -8.18 1.22
C SER A 3 -21.51 -7.93 0.24
N PHE A 4 -21.82 -7.56 -1.01
CA PHE A 4 -20.81 -7.24 -2.04
C PHE A 4 -19.97 -6.02 -1.63
N ILE A 5 -20.63 -4.93 -1.21
CA ILE A 5 -19.96 -3.73 -0.74
C ILE A 5 -19.08 -4.06 0.47
N GLY A 6 -19.58 -4.87 1.42
CA GLY A 6 -18.81 -5.31 2.59
C GLY A 6 -17.54 -6.07 2.23
N VAL A 7 -17.59 -7.00 1.27
CA VAL A 7 -16.41 -7.76 0.82
C VAL A 7 -15.39 -6.86 0.12
N VAL A 8 -15.84 -5.93 -0.72
CA VAL A 8 -14.96 -4.97 -1.39
C VAL A 8 -14.30 -4.05 -0.36
N SER A 9 -15.08 -3.50 0.58
CA SER A 9 -14.56 -2.64 1.65
C SER A 9 -13.56 -3.37 2.55
N LEU A 10 -13.83 -4.63 2.91
CA LEU A 10 -12.91 -5.43 3.71
C LEU A 10 -11.60 -5.69 2.95
N SER A 11 -11.69 -6.06 1.67
CA SER A 11 -10.51 -6.26 0.82
C SER A 11 -9.66 -5.00 0.76
N LEU A 12 -10.27 -3.85 0.47
CA LEU A 12 -9.60 -2.55 0.43
C LEU A 12 -8.99 -2.17 1.79
N GLY A 13 -9.70 -2.43 2.89
CA GLY A 13 -9.20 -2.21 4.24
C GLY A 13 -7.96 -3.04 4.54
N ILE A 14 -7.95 -4.32 4.16
CA ILE A 14 -6.80 -5.21 4.33
C ILE A 14 -5.60 -4.72 3.49
N PHE A 15 -5.82 -4.38 2.21
CA PHE A 15 -4.77 -3.84 1.35
C PHE A 15 -4.19 -2.54 1.89
N ASN A 16 -5.03 -1.60 2.34
CA ASN A 16 -4.58 -0.32 2.89
C ASN A 16 -3.82 -0.49 4.20
N LEU A 17 -4.05 -1.54 4.99
CA LEU A 17 -3.32 -1.79 6.24
C LEU A 17 -1.93 -2.42 6.02
N LEU A 18 -1.59 -2.81 4.79
CA LEU A 18 -0.25 -3.33 4.49
C LEU A 18 0.82 -2.25 4.76
N PRO A 19 2.01 -2.62 5.24
CA PRO A 19 3.10 -1.69 5.55
C PRO A 19 3.83 -1.22 4.28
N ILE A 20 3.07 -0.80 3.26
CA ILE A 20 3.58 -0.31 1.99
C ILE A 20 3.56 1.23 2.06
N PRO A 21 4.71 1.91 1.88
CA PRO A 21 4.72 3.37 1.83
C PRO A 21 3.80 3.84 0.68
N VAL A 22 3.10 4.97 0.88
CA VAL A 22 1.96 5.48 0.08
C VAL A 22 0.57 4.99 0.54
N LEU A 23 0.46 3.83 1.19
CA LEU A 23 -0.80 3.36 1.80
C LEU A 23 -0.93 3.81 3.26
N ASP A 24 -2.16 3.86 3.77
CA ASP A 24 -2.48 4.25 5.16
C ASP A 24 -1.69 3.40 6.19
N GLY A 25 -1.55 2.10 5.94
CA GLY A 25 -0.79 1.15 6.74
C GLY A 25 0.71 1.43 6.72
N GLY A 26 1.26 1.98 5.63
CA GLY A 26 2.62 2.49 5.58
C GLY A 26 2.83 3.68 6.51
N HIS A 27 1.86 4.58 6.60
CA HIS A 27 1.91 5.70 7.55
C HIS A 27 1.81 5.21 9.00
N ILE A 28 0.90 4.27 9.28
CA ILE A 28 0.77 3.64 10.60
C ILE A 28 2.07 2.93 10.97
N PHE A 29 2.70 2.22 10.05
CA PHE A 29 3.99 1.55 10.27
C PHE A 29 5.11 2.55 10.60
N LEU A 30 5.20 3.66 9.87
CA LEU A 30 6.18 4.71 10.17
C LEU A 30 5.95 5.35 11.55
N LEU A 31 4.68 5.54 11.94
CA LEU A 31 4.33 6.03 13.27
C LEU A 31 4.67 5.02 14.37
N LEU A 32 4.46 3.72 14.13
CA LEU A 32 4.88 2.65 15.05
C LEU A 32 6.40 2.62 15.21
N VAL A 33 7.14 2.76 14.11
CA VAL A 33 8.61 2.86 14.15
C VAL A 33 9.04 4.10 14.94
N GLU A 34 8.39 5.24 14.73
CA GLU A 34 8.66 6.47 15.48
C GLU A 34 8.39 6.31 16.99
N PHE A 35 7.28 5.67 17.34
CA PHE A 35 6.91 5.34 18.72
C PHE A 35 7.94 4.41 19.39
N LEU A 36 8.36 3.35 18.69
CA LEU A 36 9.38 2.42 19.17
C LEU A 36 10.77 3.05 19.28
N SER A 37 11.15 3.88 18.28
CA SER A 37 12.46 4.53 18.24
C SER A 37 12.56 5.75 19.17
N ARG A 38 11.42 6.20 19.74
CA ARG A 38 11.30 7.39 20.61
C ARG A 38 11.92 8.67 20.04
N LYS A 39 12.14 8.71 18.73
CA LYS A 39 12.80 9.80 18.01
C LYS A 39 12.00 10.09 16.75
N PRO A 40 11.66 11.36 16.49
CA PRO A 40 10.91 11.72 15.30
C PRO A 40 11.71 11.33 14.05
N LEU A 41 11.03 10.66 13.11
CA LEU A 41 11.63 10.40 11.81
C LEU A 41 11.79 11.73 11.08
N SER A 42 13.01 12.02 10.60
CA SER A 42 13.25 13.25 9.85
C SER A 42 12.41 13.28 8.57
N MET A 43 11.96 14.47 8.17
CA MET A 43 11.17 14.67 6.95
C MET A 43 11.80 14.03 5.72
N LYS A 44 13.14 14.13 5.59
CA LYS A 44 13.91 13.50 4.51
C LYS A 44 13.75 11.97 4.46
N ARG A 45 13.67 11.29 5.61
CA ARG A 45 13.50 9.83 5.68
C ARG A 45 12.08 9.43 5.31
N ARG A 46 11.08 10.20 5.73
CA ARG A 46 9.67 9.99 5.34
C ARG A 46 9.49 10.16 3.84
N GLU A 47 10.01 11.24 3.26
CA GLU A 47 9.96 11.48 1.82
C GLU A 47 10.68 10.41 1.02
N LEU A 48 11.85 9.95 1.48
CA LEU A 48 12.58 8.87 0.83
C LEU A 48 11.80 7.56 0.87
N ALA A 49 11.24 7.18 2.02
CA ALA A 49 10.42 5.99 2.15
C ALA A 49 9.19 6.04 1.23
N GLN A 50 8.52 7.19 1.15
CA GLN A 50 7.38 7.41 0.26
C GLN A 50 7.78 7.31 -1.22
N LYS A 51 8.88 7.94 -1.63
CA LYS A 51 9.40 7.84 -3.01
C LYS A 51 9.77 6.41 -3.38
N ILE A 52 10.45 5.68 -2.50
CA ILE A 52 10.81 4.28 -2.71
C ILE A 52 9.55 3.42 -2.82
N GLY A 53 8.58 3.62 -1.92
CA GLY A 53 7.30 2.92 -1.99
C GLY A 53 6.57 3.17 -3.30
N LEU A 54 6.47 4.43 -3.73
CA LEU A 54 5.85 4.78 -5.01
C LEU A 54 6.57 4.15 -6.20
N LEU A 55 7.91 4.18 -6.21
CA LEU A 55 8.73 3.62 -7.28
C LEU A 55 8.53 2.10 -7.42
N ILE A 56 8.28 1.39 -6.32
CA ILE A 56 8.01 -0.05 -6.31
C ILE A 56 6.53 -0.32 -6.62
N LEU A 57 5.62 0.49 -6.08
CA LEU A 57 4.18 0.28 -6.15
C LEU A 57 3.64 0.48 -7.56
N ILE A 58 4.06 1.53 -8.27
CA ILE A 58 3.59 1.79 -9.65
C ILE A 58 3.86 0.61 -10.59
N PRO A 59 5.10 0.10 -10.74
CA PRO A 59 5.35 -1.03 -11.62
C PRO A 59 4.65 -2.31 -11.15
N LEU A 60 4.49 -2.51 -9.84
CA LEU A 60 3.72 -3.64 -9.31
C LEU A 60 2.24 -3.55 -9.71
N ILE A 61 1.61 -2.40 -9.59
CA ILE A 61 0.23 -2.17 -10.03
C ILE A 61 0.10 -2.43 -11.53
N ILE A 62 1.02 -1.91 -12.34
CA ILE A 62 1.02 -2.13 -13.79
C ILE A 62 1.16 -3.62 -14.11
N PHE A 63 2.07 -4.33 -13.43
CA PHE A 63 2.29 -5.76 -13.63
C PHE A 63 1.07 -6.60 -13.24
N ILE A 64 0.48 -6.34 -12.08
CA ILE A 64 -0.74 -7.03 -11.64
C ILE A 64 -1.89 -6.76 -12.60
N PHE A 65 -2.08 -5.49 -12.99
CA PHE A 65 -3.14 -5.10 -13.92
C PHE A 65 -2.97 -5.75 -15.29
N TYR A 66 -1.74 -5.81 -15.79
CA TYR A 66 -1.42 -6.54 -17.02
C TYR A 66 -1.77 -8.03 -16.91
N ASN A 67 -1.36 -8.68 -15.83
CA ASN A 67 -1.65 -10.10 -15.57
C ASN A 67 -3.15 -10.37 -15.44
N ASP A 68 -3.88 -9.50 -14.74
CA ASP A 68 -5.33 -9.61 -14.61
C ASP A 68 -6.04 -9.45 -15.98
N ILE A 69 -5.59 -8.51 -16.82
CA ILE A 69 -6.11 -8.36 -18.19
C ILE A 69 -5.79 -9.58 -19.05
N THR A 70 -4.56 -10.07 -19.06
CA THR A 70 -4.19 -11.24 -19.87
C THR A 70 -4.99 -12.47 -19.46
N ARG A 71 -5.15 -12.68 -18.14
CA ARG A 71 -5.97 -13.76 -17.59
C ARG A 71 -7.45 -13.62 -17.98
N LEU A 72 -7.99 -12.40 -17.97
CA LEU A 72 -9.37 -12.14 -18.39
C LEU A 72 -9.59 -12.34 -19.90
N LEU A 73 -8.58 -12.05 -20.72
CA LEU A 73 -8.60 -12.28 -22.17
C LEU A 73 -8.38 -13.76 -22.54
N GLY A 74 -8.04 -14.62 -21.58
CA GLY A 74 -7.87 -16.05 -21.78
C GLY A 74 -6.54 -16.46 -22.42
N TRP A 75 -5.53 -15.58 -22.35
CA TRP A 75 -4.15 -15.85 -22.78
C TRP A 75 -3.30 -16.35 -21.62
#